data_AF-A0A955QEZ5-F1
#
_entry.id   AF-A0A955QEZ5-F1
#
_cell.length_a   1.000
_cell.length_b   1.000
_cell.length_c   1.000
_cell.angle_alpha   90.00
_cell.angle_beta   90.00
_cell.angle_gamma   90.00
#
_symmetry.space_group_name_H-M   'P 1'
#
loop_
_entity.id
_entity.type
_entity.pdbx_description
1 polymer ?
#
loop_
_entity_poly.entity_id
_entity_poly.type
_entity_poly.pdbx_seq_one_letter_code
_entity_poly.pdbx_strand_id
1 'polypeptide(L)'
;MICIKGLVFQKDGRKITHTYRLVKKLCEEQQIPDFVFHDLRHCAVTNLADAGIDTELIMKIVWHSSVEMFLRYRTIKAEKLDAAMASFNTLITLRQTPPSQVLEISAL
;
A
#
# COMPACT_ATOMS: atom_id res chain seq x y z
N MET A 1 -39.49 -6.49 -12.61
CA MET A 1 -38.48 -7.24 -13.40
C MET A 1 -37.36 -6.27 -13.79
N ILE A 2 -36.24 -6.26 -13.06
CA ILE A 2 -35.14 -5.32 -13.34
C ILE A 2 -34.29 -5.92 -14.48
N CYS A 3 -34.42 -5.32 -15.66
CA CYS A 3 -33.64 -5.68 -16.84
C CYS A 3 -32.17 -5.30 -16.60
N ILE A 4 -31.30 -6.29 -16.44
CA ILE A 4 -29.85 -6.09 -16.27
C ILE A 4 -29.26 -5.78 -17.65
N LYS A 5 -29.31 -4.52 -18.06
CA LYS A 5 -28.66 -4.03 -19.28
C LYS A 5 -27.16 -3.87 -19.08
N GLY A 6 -26.39 -4.95 -18.88
CA GLY A 6 -24.90 -4.92 -18.90
C GLY A 6 -24.19 -3.91 -17.97
N LEU A 7 -24.90 -3.29 -17.03
CA LEU A 7 -24.37 -2.29 -16.11
C LEU A 7 -24.02 -2.97 -14.78
N VAL A 8 -22.73 -2.93 -14.41
CA VAL A 8 -22.25 -3.47 -13.13
C VAL A 8 -22.59 -2.52 -11.97
N PHE A 9 -22.35 -1.21 -12.15
CA PHE A 9 -22.66 -0.18 -11.15
C PHE A 9 -23.92 0.59 -11.55
N GLN A 10 -25.06 0.18 -10.99
CA GLN A 10 -26.36 0.78 -11.24
C GLN A 10 -27.18 1.00 -9.97
N LYS A 11 -28.08 1.98 -10.03
CA LYS A 11 -29.17 2.18 -9.07
C LYS A 11 -30.47 2.25 -9.85
N ASP A 12 -31.43 1.39 -9.53
CA ASP A 12 -32.75 1.34 -10.17
C ASP A 12 -32.71 1.23 -11.70
N GLY A 13 -31.80 0.41 -12.23
CA GLY A 13 -31.63 0.21 -13.68
C GLY A 13 -30.89 1.34 -14.41
N ARG A 14 -30.40 2.35 -13.68
CA ARG A 14 -29.66 3.50 -14.24
C ARG A 14 -28.21 3.46 -13.81
N LYS A 15 -27.31 3.83 -14.74
CA LYS A 15 -25.88 3.97 -14.47
C LYS A 15 -25.65 5.00 -13.36
N ILE A 16 -24.78 4.66 -12.40
CA ILE A 16 -24.30 5.62 -11.42
C ILE A 16 -23.28 6.54 -12.10
N THR A 17 -23.54 7.85 -12.14
CA THR A 17 -22.69 8.82 -12.83
C THR A 17 -21.70 9.54 -11.92
N HIS A 18 -22.08 9.80 -10.66
CA HIS A 18 -21.29 10.62 -9.73
C HIS A 18 -21.02 9.86 -8.42
N THR A 19 -20.17 8.84 -8.49
CA THR A 19 -19.76 8.02 -7.33
C THR A 19 -19.16 8.87 -6.20
N TYR A 20 -18.39 9.90 -6.53
CA TYR A 20 -17.79 10.79 -5.52
C TYR A 20 -18.84 11.50 -4.65
N ARG A 21 -20.01 11.88 -5.20
CA ARG A 21 -21.08 12.53 -4.43
C ARG A 21 -21.72 11.55 -3.46
N LEU A 22 -21.91 10.32 -3.91
CA LEU A 22 -22.47 9.26 -3.09
C LEU A 22 -21.55 8.93 -1.92
N VAL A 23 -20.25 8.81 -2.20
CA VAL A 23 -19.23 8.54 -1.17
C VAL A 23 -19.11 9.72 -0.21
N LYS A 24 -19.09 10.96 -0.70
CA LYS A 24 -19.08 12.15 0.15
C LYS A 24 -20.27 12.17 1.12
N LYS A 25 -21.48 11.90 0.63
CA LYS A 25 -22.69 11.83 1.47
C LYS A 25 -22.58 10.75 2.54
N LEU A 26 -22.05 9.57 2.19
CA LEU A 26 -21.81 8.50 3.15
C LEU A 26 -20.80 8.90 4.23
N CYS A 27 -19.72 9.58 3.85
CA CYS A 27 -18.75 10.09 4.82
C CYS A 27 -19.36 11.13 5.77
N GLU A 28 -20.20 12.03 5.26
CA GLU A 28 -20.95 12.99 6.08
C GLU A 28 -21.91 12.27 7.06
N GLU A 29 -22.65 11.26 6.60
CA GLU A 29 -23.56 10.46 7.43
C GLU A 29 -22.84 9.64 8.50
N GLN A 30 -21.63 9.15 8.20
CA GLN A 30 -20.80 8.32 9.09
C GLN A 30 -19.79 9.14 9.91
N GLN A 31 -19.85 10.47 9.83
CA GLN A 31 -18.95 11.39 10.53
C GLN A 31 -17.46 11.10 10.25
N ILE A 32 -17.13 10.75 9.01
CA ILE A 32 -15.76 10.53 8.55
C ILE A 32 -15.24 11.85 7.95
N PRO A 33 -14.36 12.58 8.66
CA PRO A 33 -13.80 13.83 8.15
C PRO A 33 -12.76 13.57 7.06
N ASP A 34 -12.57 14.56 6.19
CA ASP A 34 -11.44 14.68 5.24
C ASP A 34 -11.20 13.47 4.32
N PHE A 35 -12.24 12.70 4.01
CA PHE A 35 -12.16 11.58 3.08
C PHE A 35 -12.74 11.92 1.71
N VAL A 36 -11.99 11.62 0.65
CA VAL A 36 -12.45 11.67 -0.73
C VAL A 36 -12.35 10.30 -1.38
N PHE A 37 -13.24 10.03 -2.35
CA PHE A 37 -13.29 8.71 -3.03
C PHE A 37 -11.94 8.26 -3.62
N HIS A 38 -11.08 9.21 -3.98
CA HIS A 38 -9.75 8.92 -4.54
C HIS A 38 -8.78 8.31 -3.52
N ASP A 39 -8.99 8.53 -2.22
CA ASP A 39 -8.14 8.01 -1.15
C ASP A 39 -8.12 6.48 -1.15
N LEU A 40 -9.21 5.84 -1.60
CA LEU A 40 -9.25 4.39 -1.79
C LEU A 40 -8.13 3.90 -2.71
N ARG A 41 -7.79 4.68 -3.75
CA ARG A 41 -6.70 4.35 -4.67
C ARG A 41 -5.34 4.55 -4.02
N HIS A 42 -5.18 5.58 -3.18
CA HIS A 42 -3.97 5.77 -2.38
C HIS A 42 -3.77 4.61 -1.38
N CYS A 43 -4.84 4.22 -0.68
CA CYS A 43 -4.83 3.09 0.25
C CYS A 43 -4.47 1.79 -0.47
N ALA A 44 -5.05 1.52 -1.65
CA ALA A 44 -4.74 0.32 -2.41
C ALA A 44 -3.26 0.26 -2.80
N VAL A 45 -2.69 1.36 -3.33
CA VAL A 45 -1.27 1.43 -3.71
C VAL A 45 -0.37 1.23 -2.49
N THR A 46 -0.69 1.87 -1.37
CA THR A 46 0.09 1.77 -0.13
C THR A 46 0.05 0.34 0.43
N ASN A 47 -1.13 -0.29 0.48
CA ASN A 47 -1.28 -1.65 0.98
C ASN A 47 -0.54 -2.68 0.10
N LEU A 48 -0.57 -2.53 -1.23
CA LEU A 48 0.17 -3.41 -2.13
C LEU A 48 1.69 -3.27 -1.92
N ALA A 49 2.18 -2.04 -1.74
CA ALA A 49 3.59 -1.80 -1.45
C ALA A 49 3.99 -2.35 -0.08
N ASP A 50 3.11 -2.21 0.93
CA ASP A 50 3.33 -2.74 2.27
C ASP A 50 3.30 -4.26 2.32
N ALA A 51 2.58 -4.92 1.41
CA ALA A 51 2.62 -6.37 1.20
C ALA A 51 3.91 -6.83 0.49
N GLY A 52 4.81 -5.91 0.13
CA GLY A 52 6.08 -6.23 -0.53
C GLY A 52 5.96 -6.54 -2.02
N ILE A 53 4.86 -6.15 -2.67
CA ILE A 53 4.68 -6.36 -4.11
C ILE A 53 5.56 -5.37 -4.88
N ASP A 54 6.20 -5.86 -5.94
CA ASP A 54 7.06 -5.04 -6.79
C ASP A 54 6.33 -3.84 -7.40
N THR A 55 7.02 -2.70 -7.43
CA THR A 55 6.45 -1.42 -7.88
C THR A 55 5.91 -1.51 -9.32
N GLU A 56 6.61 -2.21 -10.22
CA GLU A 56 6.16 -2.40 -11.61
C GLU A 56 4.85 -3.18 -11.72
N LEU A 57 4.65 -4.19 -10.86
CA LEU A 57 3.41 -4.96 -10.81
C LEU A 57 2.27 -4.11 -10.27
N ILE A 58 2.52 -3.34 -9.21
CA ILE A 58 1.53 -2.42 -8.66
C ILE A 58 1.10 -1.41 -9.74
N MET A 59 2.06 -0.80 -10.43
CA MET A 59 1.79 0.14 -11.52
C MET A 59 0.92 -0.47 -12.62
N LYS A 60 1.17 -1.73 -13.00
CA LYS A 60 0.32 -2.47 -13.96
C LYS A 60 -1.09 -2.71 -13.42
N ILE A 61 -1.23 -3.09 -12.15
CA ILE A 61 -2.52 -3.35 -11.49
C ILE A 61 -3.37 -2.08 -11.43
N VAL A 62 -2.78 -0.98 -10.95
CA VAL A 62 -3.53 0.26 -10.77
C VAL A 62 -3.61 1.07 -12.07
N TRP A 63 -2.84 0.73 -13.10
CA TRP A 63 -2.76 1.46 -14.37
C TRP A 63 -2.09 2.84 -14.23
N HIS A 64 -0.87 2.87 -13.70
CA HIS A 64 -0.01 4.06 -13.71
C HIS A 64 0.99 3.98 -14.85
N SER A 65 1.02 5.01 -15.69
CA SER A 65 1.93 5.11 -16.83
C SER A 65 3.34 5.56 -16.45
N SER A 66 3.53 6.16 -15.27
CA SER A 66 4.82 6.67 -14.81
C SER A 66 5.04 6.44 -13.32
N VAL A 67 6.31 6.37 -12.92
CA VAL A 67 6.71 6.27 -11.51
C VAL A 67 6.31 7.53 -10.73
N GLU A 68 6.35 8.71 -11.36
CA GLU A 68 5.88 9.95 -10.73
C GLU A 68 4.40 9.84 -10.32
N MET A 69 3.56 9.26 -11.19
CA MET A 69 2.16 9.03 -10.85
C MET A 69 2.06 8.07 -9.66
N PHE A 70 2.79 6.96 -9.67
CA PHE A 70 2.83 6.03 -8.54
C PHE A 70 3.22 6.69 -7.22
N LEU A 71 4.26 7.54 -7.22
CA LEU A 71 4.72 8.25 -6.02
C LEU A 71 3.69 9.22 -5.47
N ARG A 72 2.84 9.83 -6.31
CA ARG A 72 1.72 10.66 -5.82
C ARG A 72 0.69 9.83 -5.06
N TYR A 73 0.50 8.56 -5.42
CA TYR A 73 -0.47 7.67 -4.76
C TYR A 73 0.07 6.91 -3.56
N ARG A 74 1.39 6.76 -3.46
CA ARG A 74 2.05 6.02 -2.38
C ARG A 74 2.35 6.94 -1.21
N THR A 75 1.88 6.58 -0.03
CA THR A 75 2.29 7.23 1.22
C THR A 75 3.25 6.32 1.97
N ILE A 76 4.42 6.85 2.37
CA ILE A 76 5.38 6.13 3.21
C ILE A 76 5.24 6.66 4.64
N LYS A 77 4.94 5.78 5.59
CA LYS A 77 4.88 6.13 7.02
C LYS A 77 6.27 6.15 7.63
N ALA A 78 6.51 7.04 8.61
CA ALA A 78 7.80 7.16 9.29
C ALA A 78 8.28 5.83 9.90
N GLU A 79 7.36 5.07 10.52
CA GLU A 79 7.61 3.74 11.09
C GLU A 79 8.29 2.77 10.11
N LYS A 80 7.97 2.87 8.81
CA LYS A 80 8.56 2.02 7.77
C LYS A 80 10.01 2.41 7.48
N LEU A 81 10.35 3.69 7.59
CA LEU A 81 11.73 4.17 7.47
C LEU A 81 12.57 3.64 8.64
N ASP A 82 12.04 3.73 9.85
CA ASP A 82 12.71 3.22 11.05
C ASP A 82 12.94 1.71 10.98
N ALA A 83 11.92 0.95 10.58
CA ALA A 83 12.03 -0.50 10.40
C ALA A 83 13.06 -0.88 9.33
N ALA A 84 13.14 -0.13 8.23
CA ALA A 84 14.14 -0.34 7.19
C ALA A 84 15.55 -0.10 7.71
N MET A 85 15.77 0.99 8.45
CA MET A 85 17.07 1.30 9.05
C MET A 85 17.48 0.29 10.12
N ALA A 86 16.55 -0.17 10.95
CA ALA A 86 16.81 -1.22 11.94
C ALA A 86 17.23 -2.54 11.28
N SER A 87 16.52 -2.93 10.21
CA SER A 87 16.85 -4.12 9.41
C SER A 87 18.23 -4.00 8.78
N PHE A 88 18.56 -2.84 8.21
CA PHE A 88 19.86 -2.56 7.61
C PHE A 88 21.01 -2.63 8.64
N ASN A 89 20.85 -1.99 9.80
CA ASN A 89 21.83 -2.04 10.89
C ASN A 89 22.09 -3.48 11.34
N THR A 90 21.03 -4.29 11.49
CA THR A 90 21.14 -5.70 11.86
C THR A 90 22.02 -6.47 10.86
N LEU A 91 21.78 -6.28 9.56
CA LEU A 91 22.56 -6.95 8.50
C LEU A 91 24.03 -6.52 8.50
N ILE A 92 24.32 -5.24 8.77
CA ILE A 92 25.70 -4.75 8.89
C ILE A 92 26.40 -5.39 10.09
N THR A 93 25.78 -5.38 11.26
CA THR A 93 26.37 -5.93 12.49
C THR A 93 26.67 -7.42 12.36
N LEU A 94 25.75 -8.20 11.77
CA LEU A 94 25.97 -9.62 11.48
C LEU A 94 27.17 -9.84 10.56
N ARG A 95 27.36 -8.98 9.56
CA ARG A 95 28.50 -9.07 8.62
C ARG A 95 29.83 -8.69 9.26
N GLN A 96 29.82 -7.83 10.27
CA GLN A 96 31.04 -7.33 10.93
C GLN A 96 31.55 -8.24 12.05
N THR A 97 30.78 -9.22 12.49
CA THR A 97 31.24 -10.16 13.52
C THR A 97 32.16 -11.19 12.85
N PRO A 98 33.47 -11.26 13.16
CA PRO A 98 34.31 -12.34 12.66
C PRO A 98 33.80 -13.67 13.24
N PRO A 99 33.95 -14.81 12.54
CA PRO A 99 33.67 -16.10 13.16
C PRO A 99 34.62 -16.22 14.34
N SER A 100 34.10 -16.15 15.56
CA SER A 100 34.83 -16.53 16.76
C SER A 100 35.25 -17.98 16.56
N GLN A 101 36.51 -18.20 16.19
CA GLN A 101 37.10 -19.52 16.23
C GLN A 101 37.05 -19.99 17.68
N VAL A 102 36.31 -21.07 17.84
CA VAL A 102 36.06 -21.85 19.04
C VAL A 102 37.33 -22.64 19.39
N LEU A 103 37.56 -22.78 20.70
CA LEU A 103 38.52 -23.65 21.42
C LEU A 103 39.90 -23.05 21.73
N GLU A 104 40.01 -22.36 22.88
CA GLU A 104 41.17 -22.60 23.74
C GLU A 104 41.14 -24.07 24.17
N ILE A 105 41.99 -24.88 23.53
CA ILE A 105 42.32 -26.21 24.02
C ILE A 105 43.18 -26.01 25.26
N SER A 106 42.52 -26.13 26.42
CA SER A 106 43.16 -26.54 27.65
C SER A 106 43.74 -27.93 27.44
N ALA A 107 45.04 -28.04 27.12
CA ALA A 107 45.89 -29.21 27.36
C ALA A 107 47.32 -28.95 26.83
N LEU A 108 48.20 -28.43 27.70
CA LEU A 108 49.51 -28.99 28.06
C LEU A 108 50.23 -28.06 29.05
#